data_AF-A0A1Y4JUJ2-F1
#
_entry.id   AF-A0A1Y4JUJ2-F1
#
_cell.length_a   1.000
_cell.length_b   1.000
_cell.length_c   1.000
_cell.angle_alpha   90.00
_cell.angle_beta   90.00
_cell.angle_gamma   90.00
#
_symmetry.space_group_name_H-M   'P 1'
#
loop_
_entity.id
_entity.type
_entity.pdbx_description
1 polymer ?
#
loop_
_entity_poly.entity_id
_entity_poly.type
_entity_poly.pdbx_seq_one_letter_code
_entity_poly.pdbx_strand_id
1 'polypeptide(L)'
;MRYKKIIELLPACALLSLLSSANGACSSGQASNKQEKVVVTDTITAFALPTIPTMLNTPELRADYLARHYWDNVNFTDTNYIHHPEVTEQAWVNFIDILRLVPASTGDTALKTLFAQAEKEKKCYMYLTSLADKYLYDPNSPMRNEELYISVLDAMLKSSVMDDTEKIRPKARRELAQKNRVGTKALDFTYTLANGQQGNLYNIKAPYTLLFINNPGCHACGETIEALKHSPSIHQATAQSRMKILSIYPDADLAEWRRHLSDFPVEWINGYDKKQTIEQNNLYDLKAIPTLYLLDKDKTVLLKDVTTKEIEEYLQNIQ
;
A
#
# COMPACT_ATOMS: atom_id res chain seq x y z
N MET A 1 0.39 2.03 23.23
CA MET A 1 0.08 3.27 23.97
C MET A 1 0.30 4.51 23.07
N ARG A 2 -0.33 4.55 21.88
CA ARG A 2 -0.03 5.52 20.80
C ARG A 2 -1.25 6.11 20.05
N TYR A 3 -2.45 6.12 20.64
CA TYR A 3 -3.66 6.65 19.99
C TYR A 3 -4.38 7.73 20.82
N LYS A 4 -3.65 8.70 21.39
CA LYS A 4 -4.29 9.68 22.30
C LYS A 4 -4.19 11.16 21.92
N LYS A 5 -3.70 11.55 20.75
CA LYS A 5 -3.48 12.99 20.46
C LYS A 5 -3.80 13.49 19.04
N ILE A 6 -4.69 12.84 18.28
CA ILE A 6 -5.15 13.41 16.99
C ILE A 6 -6.68 13.32 16.86
N ILE A 7 -7.41 13.77 17.89
CA ILE A 7 -8.86 14.02 17.78
C ILE A 7 -9.16 15.31 18.53
N GLU A 8 -8.68 16.44 18.04
CA GLU A 8 -9.30 17.73 18.29
C GLU A 8 -9.13 18.58 17.03
N LEU A 9 -10.21 19.26 16.63
CA LEU A 9 -10.38 20.23 15.54
C LEU A 9 -11.08 19.72 14.27
N LEU A 10 -12.41 19.62 14.35
CA LEU A 10 -13.31 20.00 13.25
C LEU A 10 -14.48 20.81 13.85
N PRO A 11 -14.76 22.04 13.36
CA PRO A 11 -15.79 22.90 13.94
C PRO A 11 -17.18 22.55 13.40
N ALA A 12 -18.16 22.58 14.30
CA ALA A 12 -19.58 22.48 14.02
C ALA A 12 -20.15 23.79 13.45
N CYS A 13 -20.84 23.72 12.31
CA CYS A 13 -21.85 24.65 11.76
C CYS A 13 -22.33 24.02 10.44
N ALA A 14 -23.60 23.92 10.03
CA ALA A 14 -24.81 24.61 10.42
C ALA A 14 -26.04 23.74 10.10
N LEU A 15 -27.05 23.84 10.96
CA LEU A 15 -28.44 23.41 10.76
C LEU A 15 -29.28 24.66 10.45
N LEU A 16 -30.46 24.47 9.83
CA LEU A 16 -31.48 25.43 9.34
C LEU A 16 -31.29 25.80 7.86
N SER A 17 -32.25 25.58 6.95
CA SER A 17 -33.69 25.85 6.98
C SER A 17 -34.32 25.24 5.71
N LEU A 18 -35.56 24.75 5.67
CA LEU A 18 -36.78 25.54 5.41
C LEU A 18 -38.01 24.62 5.44
N LEU A 19 -39.00 24.99 6.26
CA LEU A 19 -40.41 24.65 6.10
C LEU A 19 -41.09 25.85 5.41
N SER A 20 -41.94 25.60 4.41
CA SER A 20 -43.26 26.20 4.16
C SER A 20 -43.60 26.35 2.68
N SER A 21 -44.67 25.69 2.24
CA SER A 21 -45.85 26.35 1.65
C SER A 21 -46.89 25.30 1.23
N ALA A 22 -48.08 25.39 1.83
CA ALA A 22 -49.31 24.76 1.36
C ALA A 22 -50.16 25.80 0.60
N ASN A 23 -51.16 25.29 -0.13
CA ASN A 23 -52.18 25.92 -1.00
C ASN A 23 -51.73 26.00 -2.48
N GLY A 24 -52.47 25.51 -3.47
CA GLY A 24 -53.78 24.87 -3.56
C GLY A 24 -54.25 24.99 -5.02
N ALA A 25 -54.99 24.00 -5.55
CA ALA A 25 -56.07 24.12 -6.54
C ALA A 25 -56.33 22.78 -7.25
N CYS A 26 -57.58 22.34 -7.20
CA CYS A 26 -58.13 21.31 -8.07
C CYS A 26 -58.37 21.88 -9.47
N SER A 27 -57.99 21.14 -10.51
CA SER A 27 -58.70 21.13 -11.79
C SER A 27 -58.58 19.77 -12.46
N SER A 28 -59.73 19.19 -12.76
CA SER A 28 -59.94 17.98 -13.56
C SER A 28 -59.49 18.14 -15.01
N GLY A 29 -58.90 17.11 -15.62
CA GLY A 29 -58.90 16.99 -17.08
C GLY A 29 -57.77 16.16 -17.71
N GLN A 30 -58.16 14.97 -18.17
CA GLN A 30 -57.62 14.19 -19.29
C GLN A 30 -56.28 13.43 -19.12
N ALA A 31 -56.45 12.11 -19.08
CA ALA A 31 -55.41 11.12 -19.30
C ALA A 31 -54.90 11.19 -20.76
N SER A 32 -53.61 11.42 -20.91
CA SER A 32 -52.87 11.12 -22.13
C SER A 32 -51.63 10.31 -21.74
N ASN A 33 -51.58 9.08 -22.23
CA ASN A 33 -50.49 8.11 -22.07
C ASN A 33 -49.17 8.71 -22.58
N LYS A 34 -48.37 9.30 -21.69
CA LYS A 34 -46.94 9.55 -21.93
C LYS A 34 -46.20 8.34 -21.39
N GLN A 35 -45.55 7.60 -22.27
CA GLN A 35 -44.48 6.71 -21.86
C GLN A 35 -43.42 7.57 -21.15
N GLU A 36 -43.43 7.56 -19.83
CA GLU A 36 -42.33 8.06 -19.03
C GLU A 36 -41.10 7.23 -19.42
N LYS A 37 -40.18 7.85 -20.16
CA LYS A 37 -38.78 7.49 -20.02
C LYS A 37 -38.50 7.62 -18.53
N VAL A 38 -38.37 6.50 -17.84
CA VAL A 38 -37.77 6.46 -16.50
C VAL A 38 -36.37 7.02 -16.69
N VAL A 39 -36.23 8.33 -16.44
CA VAL A 39 -34.93 8.94 -16.22
C VAL A 39 -34.47 8.29 -14.93
N VAL A 40 -33.60 7.29 -15.03
CA VAL A 40 -32.88 6.75 -13.88
C VAL A 40 -32.23 7.96 -13.24
N THR A 41 -32.83 8.46 -12.17
CA THR A 41 -32.35 9.66 -11.51
C THR A 41 -31.08 9.22 -10.83
N ASP A 42 -29.99 9.87 -11.20
CA ASP A 42 -28.71 9.55 -10.63
C ASP A 42 -28.70 9.95 -9.15
N THR A 43 -28.74 8.95 -8.28
CA THR A 43 -28.92 9.14 -6.83
C THR A 43 -27.61 9.11 -6.07
N ILE A 44 -26.49 8.77 -6.71
CA ILE A 44 -25.19 8.66 -6.05
C ILE A 44 -24.50 10.00 -6.12
N THR A 45 -24.65 10.80 -5.07
CA THR A 45 -23.87 12.04 -4.87
C THR A 45 -22.82 11.91 -3.77
N ALA A 46 -22.93 10.87 -2.93
CA ALA A 46 -22.02 10.63 -1.81
C ALA A 46 -22.05 9.15 -1.38
N PHE A 47 -20.95 8.70 -0.75
CA PHE A 47 -20.84 7.36 -0.17
C PHE A 47 -21.56 7.30 1.20
N ALA A 48 -22.48 6.35 1.37
CA ALA A 48 -23.27 6.21 2.60
C ALA A 48 -22.60 5.22 3.58
N LEU A 49 -21.98 5.73 4.65
CA LEU A 49 -21.38 4.91 5.71
C LEU A 49 -22.43 4.13 6.52
N PRO A 50 -22.09 2.95 7.08
CA PRO A 50 -22.96 2.22 7.98
C PRO A 50 -23.16 2.99 9.30
N THR A 51 -24.32 2.80 9.93
CA THR A 51 -24.57 3.38 11.26
C THR A 51 -23.86 2.56 12.33
N ILE A 52 -22.89 3.15 13.03
CA ILE A 52 -22.14 2.46 14.09
C ILE A 52 -23.03 2.33 15.34
N PRO A 53 -23.26 1.11 15.87
CA PRO A 53 -24.05 0.92 17.09
C PRO A 53 -23.53 1.73 18.27
N THR A 54 -24.44 2.38 19.00
CA THR A 54 -24.09 3.27 20.14
C THR A 54 -23.40 2.55 21.29
N MET A 55 -23.58 1.23 21.40
CA MET A 55 -22.89 0.39 22.39
C MET A 55 -21.39 0.23 22.14
N LEU A 56 -20.90 0.49 20.91
CA LEU A 56 -19.47 0.48 20.58
C LEU A 56 -18.85 1.82 20.98
N ASN A 57 -18.32 1.87 22.20
CA ASN A 57 -17.92 3.10 22.87
C ASN A 57 -16.41 3.38 22.87
N THR A 58 -15.56 2.47 22.36
CA THR A 58 -14.12 2.72 22.20
C THR A 58 -13.74 2.96 20.73
N PRO A 59 -12.70 3.77 20.44
CA PRO A 59 -12.23 3.96 19.08
C PRO A 59 -11.88 2.65 18.36
N GLU A 60 -11.29 1.68 19.07
CA GLU A 60 -10.88 0.40 18.50
C GLU A 60 -12.09 -0.45 18.06
N LEU A 61 -13.12 -0.53 18.91
CA LEU A 61 -14.36 -1.25 18.58
C LEU A 61 -15.10 -0.61 17.40
N ARG A 62 -15.10 0.72 17.34
CA ARG A 62 -15.72 1.48 16.25
C ARG A 62 -14.97 1.31 14.94
N ALA A 63 -13.64 1.31 14.96
CA ALA A 63 -12.80 1.07 13.79
C ALA A 63 -12.96 -0.38 13.29
N ASP A 64 -12.96 -1.37 14.17
CA ASP A 64 -13.18 -2.78 13.79
C ASP A 64 -14.57 -2.98 13.14
N TYR A 65 -15.62 -2.40 13.73
CA TYR A 65 -16.97 -2.43 13.13
C TYR A 65 -16.98 -1.75 11.77
N LEU A 66 -16.44 -0.53 11.69
CA LEU A 66 -16.44 0.22 10.43
C LEU A 66 -15.66 -0.51 9.35
N ALA A 67 -14.52 -1.14 9.65
CA ALA A 67 -13.77 -1.94 8.69
C ALA A 67 -14.60 -3.11 8.13
N ARG A 68 -15.39 -3.80 8.97
CA ARG A 68 -16.20 -4.95 8.55
C ARG A 68 -17.44 -4.57 7.76
N HIS A 69 -18.05 -3.44 8.09
CA HIS A 69 -19.36 -3.02 7.59
C HIS A 69 -19.30 -1.86 6.60
N TYR A 70 -18.10 -1.39 6.24
CA TYR A 70 -17.89 -0.17 5.47
C TYR A 70 -18.72 -0.11 4.19
N TRP A 71 -18.86 -1.25 3.52
CA TRP A 71 -19.50 -1.40 2.21
C TRP A 71 -20.94 -1.95 2.29
N ASP A 72 -21.53 -2.08 3.48
CA ASP A 72 -22.85 -2.73 3.66
C ASP A 72 -24.00 -2.02 2.92
N ASN A 73 -23.89 -0.69 2.75
CA ASN A 73 -24.88 0.11 2.03
C ASN A 73 -24.64 0.16 0.51
N VAL A 74 -23.59 -0.50 0.00
CA VAL A 74 -23.28 -0.53 -1.43
C VAL A 74 -23.98 -1.71 -2.09
N ASN A 75 -24.79 -1.41 -3.10
CA ASN A 75 -25.34 -2.43 -3.95
C ASN A 75 -24.36 -2.79 -5.09
N PHE A 76 -23.60 -3.87 -4.91
CA PHE A 76 -22.63 -4.33 -5.91
C PHE A 76 -23.24 -4.92 -7.20
N THR A 77 -24.56 -5.06 -7.32
CA THR A 77 -25.21 -5.37 -8.61
C THR A 77 -25.49 -4.12 -9.44
N ASP A 78 -25.37 -2.93 -8.84
CA ASP A 78 -25.58 -1.65 -9.50
C ASP A 78 -24.25 -1.09 -10.01
N THR A 79 -24.16 -0.80 -11.31
CA THR A 79 -22.97 -0.20 -11.91
C THR A 79 -22.86 1.30 -11.66
N ASN A 80 -23.83 1.95 -11.00
CA ASN A 80 -23.81 3.39 -10.74
C ASN A 80 -22.53 3.85 -10.01
N TYR A 81 -21.98 3.06 -9.08
CA TYR A 81 -20.71 3.39 -8.41
C TYR A 81 -19.50 3.39 -9.37
N ILE A 82 -19.59 2.71 -10.51
CA ILE A 82 -18.56 2.77 -11.57
C ILE A 82 -18.73 4.05 -12.41
N HIS A 83 -19.94 4.58 -12.50
CA HIS A 83 -20.25 5.83 -13.20
C HIS A 83 -19.94 7.09 -12.39
N HIS A 84 -19.70 6.93 -11.07
CA HIS A 84 -19.21 7.97 -10.14
C HIS A 84 -17.83 7.63 -9.59
N PRO A 85 -16.80 7.60 -10.44
CA PRO A 85 -15.47 7.17 -10.05
C PRO A 85 -14.91 7.97 -8.88
N GLU A 86 -15.20 9.27 -8.79
CA GLU A 86 -14.74 10.16 -7.72
C GLU A 86 -15.32 9.78 -6.34
N VAL A 87 -16.60 9.39 -6.28
CA VAL A 87 -17.24 8.96 -5.03
C VAL A 87 -16.65 7.64 -4.57
N THR A 88 -16.54 6.68 -5.48
CA THR A 88 -16.07 5.32 -5.17
C THR A 88 -14.59 5.28 -4.86
N GLU A 89 -13.78 6.07 -5.58
CA GLU A 89 -12.35 6.20 -5.32
C GLU A 89 -12.08 6.83 -3.97
N GLN A 90 -12.79 7.91 -3.60
CA GLN A 90 -12.66 8.48 -2.26
C GLN A 90 -13.12 7.51 -1.17
N ALA A 91 -14.19 6.75 -1.42
CA ALA A 91 -14.65 5.71 -0.50
C ALA A 91 -13.58 4.62 -0.31
N TRP A 92 -12.90 4.21 -1.38
CA TRP A 92 -11.79 3.26 -1.34
C TRP A 92 -10.58 3.78 -0.56
N VAL A 93 -10.17 5.03 -0.79
CA VAL A 93 -9.09 5.69 -0.04
C VAL A 93 -9.39 5.72 1.46
N ASN A 94 -10.58 6.18 1.84
CA ASN A 94 -11.03 6.22 3.23
C ASN A 94 -11.07 4.81 3.86
N PHE A 95 -11.46 3.80 3.07
CA PHE A 95 -11.44 2.42 3.51
C PHE A 95 -10.02 1.93 3.83
N ILE A 96 -9.03 2.22 2.98
CA ILE A 96 -7.62 1.88 3.25
C ILE A 96 -7.15 2.50 4.57
N ASP A 97 -7.51 3.76 4.85
CA ASP A 97 -7.14 4.41 6.11
C ASP A 97 -7.76 3.72 7.33
N ILE A 98 -9.02 3.28 7.23
CA ILE A 98 -9.68 2.51 8.29
C ILE A 98 -8.99 1.15 8.50
N LEU A 99 -8.61 0.46 7.42
CA LEU A 99 -7.90 -0.82 7.50
C LEU A 99 -6.55 -0.72 8.21
N ARG A 100 -5.91 0.45 8.22
CA ARG A 100 -4.65 0.70 8.95
C ARG A 100 -4.85 0.83 10.46
N LEU A 101 -6.07 1.04 10.93
CA LEU A 101 -6.40 1.23 12.36
C LEU A 101 -6.78 -0.07 13.07
N VAL A 102 -6.98 -1.16 12.31
CA VAL A 102 -7.48 -2.45 12.81
C VAL A 102 -6.39 -3.54 12.72
N PRO A 103 -6.53 -4.66 13.44
CA PRO A 103 -5.63 -5.80 13.28
C PRO A 103 -5.61 -6.30 11.83
N ALA A 104 -4.44 -6.80 11.38
CA ALA A 104 -4.27 -7.29 10.01
C ALA A 104 -5.28 -8.37 9.62
N SER A 105 -5.68 -9.24 10.55
CA SER A 105 -6.73 -10.24 10.33
C SER A 105 -8.12 -9.65 10.08
N THR A 106 -8.48 -8.55 10.76
CA THR A 106 -9.71 -7.81 10.47
C THR A 106 -9.64 -7.22 9.07
N GLY A 107 -8.52 -6.59 8.71
CA GLY A 107 -8.35 -5.98 7.39
C GLY A 107 -8.42 -7.00 6.24
N ASP A 108 -7.76 -8.15 6.40
CA ASP A 108 -7.83 -9.27 5.45
C ASP A 108 -9.26 -9.78 5.25
N THR A 109 -10.00 -9.95 6.35
CA THR A 109 -11.40 -10.39 6.31
C THR A 109 -12.29 -9.36 5.61
N ALA A 110 -12.10 -8.08 5.91
CA ALA A 110 -12.87 -6.98 5.32
C ALA A 110 -12.64 -6.89 3.79
N LEU A 111 -11.39 -6.94 3.33
CA LEU A 111 -11.06 -6.94 1.91
C LEU A 111 -11.64 -8.17 1.19
N LYS A 112 -11.48 -9.37 1.75
CA LYS A 112 -12.05 -10.59 1.16
C LYS A 112 -13.57 -10.54 1.08
N THR A 113 -14.23 -9.97 2.08
CA THR A 113 -15.69 -9.79 2.10
C THR A 113 -16.12 -8.82 1.01
N LEU A 114 -15.45 -7.67 0.89
CA LEU A 114 -15.69 -6.70 -0.19
C LEU A 114 -15.58 -7.35 -1.57
N PHE A 115 -14.47 -8.01 -1.86
CA PHE A 115 -14.26 -8.61 -3.17
C PHE A 115 -15.23 -9.76 -3.45
N ALA A 116 -15.63 -10.55 -2.45
CA ALA A 116 -16.69 -11.55 -2.62
C ALA A 116 -18.05 -10.92 -2.97
N GLN A 117 -18.39 -9.77 -2.37
CA GLN A 117 -19.62 -9.05 -2.74
C GLN A 117 -19.53 -8.44 -4.16
N ALA A 118 -18.36 -7.94 -4.54
CA ALA A 118 -18.13 -7.35 -5.85
C ALA A 118 -18.19 -8.36 -7.01
N GLU A 119 -18.07 -9.68 -6.75
CA GLU A 119 -18.22 -10.73 -7.77
C GLU A 119 -19.60 -10.72 -8.44
N LYS A 120 -20.60 -10.08 -7.83
CA LYS A 120 -21.94 -9.94 -8.41
C LYS A 120 -21.96 -9.18 -9.74
N GLU A 121 -20.95 -8.33 -10.00
CA GLU A 121 -20.80 -7.58 -11.24
C GLU A 121 -19.32 -7.45 -11.59
N LYS A 122 -18.88 -8.17 -12.64
CA LYS A 122 -17.47 -8.26 -13.04
C LYS A 122 -16.86 -6.87 -13.29
N LYS A 123 -17.59 -5.91 -13.85
CA LYS A 123 -17.06 -4.55 -14.07
C LYS A 123 -16.74 -3.85 -12.76
N CYS A 124 -17.58 -4.01 -11.74
CA CYS A 124 -17.34 -3.44 -10.41
C CYS A 124 -16.13 -4.12 -9.76
N TYR A 125 -16.06 -5.45 -9.84
CA TYR A 125 -14.91 -6.21 -9.36
C TYR A 125 -13.60 -5.70 -9.98
N MET A 126 -13.54 -5.63 -11.31
CA MET A 126 -12.36 -5.16 -12.04
C MET A 126 -12.00 -3.71 -11.71
N TYR A 127 -12.99 -2.83 -11.55
CA TYR A 127 -12.75 -1.45 -11.12
C TYR A 127 -12.09 -1.40 -9.72
N LEU A 128 -12.62 -2.12 -8.74
CA LEU A 128 -12.01 -2.18 -7.40
C LEU A 128 -10.59 -2.78 -7.42
N THR A 129 -10.33 -3.80 -8.25
CA THR A 129 -8.95 -4.31 -8.40
C THR A 129 -8.01 -3.27 -9.00
N SER A 130 -8.50 -2.41 -9.89
CA SER A 130 -7.70 -1.30 -10.44
C SER A 130 -7.38 -0.23 -9.40
N LEU A 131 -8.30 0.05 -8.48
CA LEU A 131 -8.05 0.93 -7.34
C LEU A 131 -7.06 0.29 -6.35
N ALA A 132 -7.13 -1.02 -6.12
CA ALA A 132 -6.14 -1.73 -5.33
C ALA A 132 -4.74 -1.65 -5.95
N ASP A 133 -4.61 -1.83 -7.27
CA ASP A 133 -3.35 -1.64 -7.99
C ASP A 133 -2.83 -0.21 -7.82
N LYS A 134 -3.68 0.80 -8.06
CA LYS A 134 -3.33 2.22 -7.97
C LYS A 134 -2.88 2.65 -6.58
N TYR A 135 -3.56 2.22 -5.52
CA TYR A 135 -3.31 2.74 -4.18
C TYR A 135 -2.40 1.86 -3.33
N LEU A 136 -2.51 0.53 -3.44
CA LEU A 136 -1.79 -0.39 -2.56
C LEU A 136 -0.47 -0.90 -3.16
N TYR A 137 -0.32 -0.87 -4.49
CA TYR A 137 0.84 -1.44 -5.19
C TYR A 137 1.70 -0.42 -5.96
N ASP A 138 1.09 0.57 -6.62
CA ASP A 138 1.81 1.56 -7.43
C ASP A 138 2.93 2.25 -6.63
N PRO A 139 4.19 2.26 -7.12
CA PRO A 139 5.34 2.82 -6.42
C PRO A 139 5.26 4.34 -6.18
N ASN A 140 4.34 5.06 -6.82
CA ASN A 140 4.09 6.48 -6.61
C ASN A 140 2.96 6.76 -5.61
N SER A 141 2.21 5.74 -5.20
CA SER A 141 1.14 5.91 -4.22
C SER A 141 1.73 6.14 -2.83
N PRO A 142 1.27 7.15 -2.07
CA PRO A 142 1.62 7.28 -0.65
C PRO A 142 0.87 6.26 0.23
N MET A 143 -0.12 5.56 -0.33
CA MET A 143 -0.96 4.61 0.39
C MET A 143 -0.53 3.14 0.25
N ARG A 144 0.64 2.90 -0.35
CA ARG A 144 1.19 1.54 -0.56
C ARG A 144 1.13 0.72 0.71
N ASN A 145 0.68 -0.51 0.56
CA ASN A 145 0.67 -1.49 1.63
C ASN A 145 0.61 -2.89 1.01
N GLU A 146 1.76 -3.56 0.93
CA GLU A 146 1.86 -4.87 0.30
C GLU A 146 1.04 -5.94 1.05
N GLU A 147 0.91 -5.84 2.37
CA GLU A 147 0.12 -6.78 3.17
C GLU A 147 -1.38 -6.71 2.85
N LEU A 148 -1.94 -5.50 2.71
CA LEU A 148 -3.32 -5.32 2.23
C LEU A 148 -3.45 -5.75 0.76
N TYR A 149 -2.46 -5.44 -0.08
CA TYR A 149 -2.48 -5.84 -1.49
C TYR A 149 -2.45 -7.36 -1.66
N ILE A 150 -1.71 -8.09 -0.82
CA ILE A 150 -1.71 -9.56 -0.77
C ILE A 150 -3.12 -10.10 -0.53
N SER A 151 -3.90 -9.51 0.38
CA SER A 151 -5.30 -9.93 0.60
C SER A 151 -6.17 -9.73 -0.65
N VAL A 152 -5.94 -8.66 -1.41
CA VAL A 152 -6.63 -8.43 -2.69
C VAL A 152 -6.21 -9.46 -3.73
N LEU A 153 -4.90 -9.71 -3.89
CA LEU A 153 -4.39 -10.72 -4.81
C LEU A 153 -4.96 -12.12 -4.49
N ASP A 154 -5.03 -12.49 -3.21
CA ASP A 154 -5.63 -13.75 -2.78
C ASP A 154 -7.12 -13.83 -3.15
N ALA A 155 -7.85 -12.71 -3.09
CA ALA A 155 -9.25 -12.65 -3.53
C ALA A 155 -9.37 -12.77 -5.06
N MET A 156 -8.51 -12.09 -5.82
CA MET A 156 -8.46 -12.17 -7.30
C MET A 156 -8.20 -13.61 -7.77
N LEU A 157 -7.25 -14.30 -7.15
CA LEU A 157 -6.91 -15.68 -7.51
C LEU A 157 -8.03 -16.68 -7.21
N LYS A 158 -8.80 -16.43 -6.15
CA LYS A 158 -9.97 -17.24 -5.79
C LYS A 158 -11.23 -16.89 -6.58
N SER A 159 -11.23 -15.77 -7.28
CA SER A 159 -12.44 -15.24 -7.89
C SER A 159 -13.00 -16.15 -8.98
N SER A 160 -14.32 -16.28 -9.02
CA SER A 160 -15.04 -17.02 -10.06
C SER A 160 -15.33 -16.18 -11.32
N VAL A 161 -15.27 -14.85 -11.22
CA VAL A 161 -15.55 -13.93 -12.34
C VAL A 161 -14.32 -13.57 -13.17
N MET A 162 -13.13 -13.84 -12.64
CA MET A 162 -11.86 -13.70 -13.35
C MET A 162 -11.49 -15.00 -14.07
N ASP A 163 -11.18 -14.90 -15.36
CA ASP A 163 -10.67 -16.02 -16.15
C ASP A 163 -9.17 -16.29 -15.88
N ASP A 164 -8.66 -17.39 -16.44
CA ASP A 164 -7.27 -17.80 -16.24
C ASP A 164 -6.26 -16.77 -16.77
N THR A 165 -6.60 -16.05 -17.85
CA THR A 165 -5.73 -15.02 -18.45
C THR A 165 -5.64 -13.81 -17.52
N GLU A 166 -6.78 -13.36 -17.00
CA GLU A 166 -6.85 -12.25 -16.05
C GLU A 166 -6.11 -12.56 -14.73
N LYS A 167 -5.99 -13.83 -14.36
CA LYS A 167 -5.28 -14.30 -13.16
C LYS A 167 -3.75 -14.42 -13.33
N ILE A 168 -3.20 -14.35 -14.55
CA ILE A 168 -1.74 -14.45 -14.78
C ILE A 168 -0.98 -13.36 -14.01
N ARG A 169 -1.39 -12.10 -14.16
CA ARG A 169 -0.70 -10.96 -13.51
C ARG A 169 -0.84 -11.00 -11.98
N PRO A 170 -2.04 -11.18 -11.38
CA PRO A 170 -2.18 -11.32 -9.93
C PRO A 170 -1.36 -12.48 -9.37
N LYS A 171 -1.29 -13.62 -10.08
CA LYS A 171 -0.49 -14.77 -9.65
C LYS A 171 0.99 -14.42 -9.56
N ALA A 172 1.55 -13.84 -10.62
CA ALA A 172 2.96 -13.43 -10.64
C ALA A 172 3.28 -12.41 -9.54
N ARG A 173 2.41 -11.41 -9.33
CA ARG A 173 2.56 -10.43 -8.24
C ARG A 173 2.48 -11.07 -6.86
N ARG A 174 1.59 -12.05 -6.67
CA ARG A 174 1.42 -12.75 -5.39
C ARG A 174 2.64 -13.61 -5.04
N GLU A 175 3.20 -14.28 -6.04
CA GLU A 175 4.46 -15.04 -5.92
C GLU A 175 5.64 -14.13 -5.59
N LEU A 176 5.74 -12.96 -6.24
CA LEU A 176 6.77 -11.95 -5.95
C LEU A 176 6.60 -11.34 -4.54
N ALA A 177 5.38 -10.99 -4.13
CA ALA A 177 5.10 -10.42 -2.82
C ALA A 177 5.46 -11.38 -1.66
N GLN A 178 5.46 -12.69 -1.92
CA GLN A 178 5.89 -13.69 -0.95
C GLN A 178 7.41 -13.68 -0.73
N LYS A 179 8.19 -13.20 -1.72
CA LYS A 179 9.64 -13.07 -1.60
C LYS A 179 9.98 -11.90 -0.68
N ASN A 180 10.91 -12.15 0.24
CA ASN A 180 11.38 -11.18 1.24
C ASN A 180 10.25 -10.56 2.06
N ARG A 181 9.12 -11.27 2.24
CA ARG A 181 8.00 -10.77 3.05
C ARG A 181 8.45 -10.56 4.49
N VAL A 182 7.90 -9.56 5.17
CA VAL A 182 8.19 -9.29 6.59
C VAL A 182 8.00 -10.57 7.42
N GLY A 183 8.95 -10.86 8.31
CA GLY A 183 8.99 -12.08 9.11
C GLY A 183 9.56 -13.31 8.40
N THR A 184 9.91 -13.22 7.11
CA THR A 184 10.58 -14.30 6.36
C THR A 184 12.06 -13.97 6.15
N LYS A 185 12.86 -15.00 5.85
CA LYS A 185 14.28 -14.81 5.54
C LYS A 185 14.44 -14.19 4.15
N ALA A 186 15.22 -13.11 4.05
CA ALA A 186 15.52 -12.46 2.79
C ALA A 186 16.27 -13.40 1.84
N LEU A 187 16.02 -13.33 0.54
CA LEU A 187 16.72 -14.13 -0.46
C LEU A 187 18.17 -13.67 -0.58
N ASP A 188 19.09 -14.62 -0.53
CA ASP A 188 20.53 -14.36 -0.66
C ASP A 188 20.90 -14.02 -2.11
N PHE A 189 21.93 -13.21 -2.26
CA PHE A 189 22.52 -12.87 -3.55
C PHE A 189 23.99 -12.54 -3.38
N THR A 190 24.76 -12.67 -4.46
CA THR A 190 26.19 -12.30 -4.48
C THR A 190 26.34 -10.87 -4.97
N TYR A 191 27.04 -10.03 -4.21
CA TYR A 191 27.46 -8.69 -4.65
C TYR A 191 28.94 -8.71 -5.02
N THR A 192 29.31 -7.85 -5.96
CA THR A 192 30.70 -7.60 -6.35
C THR A 192 31.08 -6.15 -6.00
N LEU A 193 32.24 -5.97 -5.38
CA LEU A 193 32.77 -4.66 -5.01
C LEU A 193 33.58 -4.03 -6.17
N ALA A 194 33.91 -2.74 -6.05
CA ALA A 194 34.66 -2.01 -7.07
C ALA A 194 36.03 -2.64 -7.39
N ASN A 195 36.67 -3.27 -6.40
CA ASN A 195 37.94 -3.98 -6.50
C ASN A 195 37.80 -5.44 -7.02
N GLY A 196 36.59 -5.87 -7.36
CA GLY A 196 36.30 -7.22 -7.87
C GLY A 196 36.10 -8.30 -6.79
N GLN A 197 36.32 -8.00 -5.51
CA GLN A 197 35.99 -8.92 -4.43
C GLN A 197 34.48 -9.18 -4.39
N GLN A 198 34.12 -10.42 -4.08
CA GLN A 198 32.72 -10.84 -3.99
C GLN A 198 32.37 -11.21 -2.56
N GLY A 199 31.13 -10.90 -2.19
CA GLY A 199 30.50 -11.35 -0.95
C GLY A 199 29.05 -11.72 -1.23
N ASN A 200 28.36 -12.25 -0.22
CA ASN A 200 26.91 -12.45 -0.29
C ASN A 200 26.22 -11.79 0.90
N LEU A 201 24.91 -11.59 0.79
CA LEU A 201 24.11 -10.94 1.83
C LEU A 201 24.23 -11.70 3.16
N TYR A 202 24.19 -13.03 3.15
CA TYR A 202 24.23 -13.86 4.36
C TYR A 202 25.58 -13.82 5.11
N ASN A 203 26.67 -13.44 4.44
CA ASN A 203 28.00 -13.32 5.04
C ASN A 203 28.18 -12.00 5.80
N ILE A 204 27.29 -11.03 5.64
CA ILE A 204 27.35 -9.78 6.40
C ILE A 204 26.97 -10.04 7.86
N LYS A 205 27.94 -9.97 8.77
CA LYS A 205 27.74 -10.20 10.21
C LYS A 205 27.50 -8.87 10.94
N ALA A 206 26.26 -8.62 11.30
CA ALA A 206 25.82 -7.48 12.12
C ALA A 206 24.45 -7.78 12.73
N PRO A 207 24.10 -7.21 13.91
CA PRO A 207 22.76 -7.29 14.46
C PRO A 207 21.66 -6.83 13.49
N TYR A 208 21.95 -5.79 12.69
CA TYR A 208 21.09 -5.32 11.62
C TYR A 208 21.84 -5.17 10.30
N THR A 209 21.17 -5.47 9.20
CA THR A 209 21.64 -5.14 7.85
C THR A 209 20.60 -4.27 7.18
N LEU A 210 20.98 -3.05 6.80
CA LEU A 210 20.15 -2.17 5.97
C LEU A 210 20.55 -2.42 4.52
N LEU A 211 19.65 -3.00 3.75
CA LEU A 211 19.83 -3.25 2.32
C LEU A 211 19.21 -2.10 1.55
N PHE A 212 20.02 -1.45 0.72
CA PHE A 212 19.64 -0.33 -0.12
C PHE A 212 19.82 -0.70 -1.60
N ILE A 213 18.71 -1.05 -2.25
CA ILE A 213 18.68 -1.28 -3.70
C ILE A 213 18.58 0.08 -4.38
N ASN A 214 19.55 0.39 -5.23
CA ASN A 214 19.73 1.72 -5.80
C ASN A 214 19.96 1.68 -7.31
N ASN A 215 19.78 2.84 -7.94
CA ASN A 215 20.15 3.12 -9.32
C ASN A 215 21.05 4.38 -9.32
N PRO A 216 22.30 4.28 -9.77
CA PRO A 216 23.21 5.42 -9.98
C PRO A 216 22.56 6.59 -10.74
N GLY A 217 22.94 7.83 -10.41
CA GLY A 217 22.43 9.01 -11.12
C GLY A 217 20.94 9.35 -10.89
N CYS A 218 20.19 8.52 -10.17
CA CYS A 218 18.78 8.77 -9.85
C CYS A 218 18.65 9.81 -8.71
N HIS A 219 17.85 10.87 -8.95
CA HIS A 219 17.60 11.93 -7.97
C HIS A 219 17.08 11.39 -6.62
N ALA A 220 16.09 10.50 -6.65
CA ALA A 220 15.53 9.90 -5.44
C ALA A 220 16.55 9.01 -4.68
N CYS A 221 17.49 8.36 -5.40
CA CYS A 221 18.60 7.65 -4.76
C CYS A 221 19.54 8.63 -4.04
N GLY A 222 19.84 9.79 -4.66
CA GLY A 222 20.61 10.86 -4.01
C GLY A 222 19.95 11.37 -2.72
N GLU A 223 18.65 11.65 -2.76
CA GLU A 223 17.88 12.04 -1.57
C GLU A 223 17.92 10.96 -0.47
N THR A 224 17.82 9.70 -0.86
CA THR A 224 17.89 8.55 0.07
C THR A 224 19.27 8.43 0.70
N ILE A 225 20.34 8.63 -0.06
CA ILE A 225 21.72 8.65 0.46
C ILE A 225 21.87 9.75 1.49
N GLU A 226 21.44 10.98 1.18
CA GLU A 226 21.52 12.10 2.11
C GLU A 226 20.67 11.89 3.37
N ALA A 227 19.47 11.33 3.24
CA ALA A 227 18.64 10.98 4.39
C ALA A 227 19.30 9.93 5.29
N LEU A 228 19.90 8.87 4.71
CA LEU A 228 20.60 7.83 5.46
C LEU A 228 21.84 8.38 6.19
N LYS A 229 22.59 9.29 5.56
CA LYS A 229 23.76 9.96 6.17
C LYS A 229 23.40 10.82 7.37
N HIS A 230 22.26 11.51 7.30
CA HIS A 230 21.84 12.49 8.31
C HIS A 230 20.89 11.92 9.36
N SER A 231 20.45 10.66 9.25
CA SER A 231 19.59 10.03 10.26
C SER A 231 20.39 9.71 11.54
N PRO A 232 20.06 10.32 12.70
CA PRO A 232 20.80 10.12 13.95
C PRO A 232 20.82 8.65 14.42
N SER A 233 19.67 7.96 14.33
CA SER A 233 19.55 6.57 14.78
C SER A 233 20.38 5.61 13.91
N ILE A 234 20.40 5.83 12.60
CA ILE A 234 21.19 5.03 11.65
C ILE A 234 22.69 5.32 11.84
N HIS A 235 23.06 6.59 11.99
CA HIS A 235 24.44 6.98 12.28
C HIS A 235 24.94 6.33 13.59
N GLN A 236 24.15 6.40 14.66
CA GLN A 236 24.50 5.76 15.92
C GLN A 236 24.62 4.23 15.78
N ALA A 237 23.68 3.58 15.11
CA ALA A 237 23.70 2.13 14.92
C ALA A 237 24.91 1.65 14.10
N THR A 238 25.31 2.41 13.08
CA THR A 238 26.50 2.11 12.27
C THR A 238 27.80 2.37 13.04
N ALA A 239 27.90 3.49 13.76
CA ALA A 239 29.06 3.82 14.61
C ALA A 239 29.29 2.79 15.72
N GLN A 240 28.22 2.22 16.29
CA GLN A 240 28.29 1.16 17.30
C GLN A 240 28.48 -0.25 16.70
N SER A 241 28.69 -0.38 15.39
CA SER A 241 28.77 -1.67 14.67
C SER A 241 27.53 -2.57 14.87
N ARG A 242 26.39 -1.99 15.27
CA ARG A 242 25.10 -2.69 15.36
C ARG A 242 24.43 -2.83 13.99
N MET A 243 24.77 -1.98 13.04
CA MET A 243 24.22 -1.99 11.69
C MET A 243 25.33 -1.95 10.64
N LYS A 244 25.15 -2.71 9.55
CA LYS A 244 25.90 -2.55 8.31
C LYS A 244 24.93 -2.16 7.18
N ILE A 245 25.35 -1.22 6.35
CA ILE A 245 24.60 -0.80 5.16
C ILE A 245 25.21 -1.49 3.94
N LEU A 246 24.37 -2.20 3.18
CA LEU A 246 24.70 -2.79 1.88
C LEU A 246 23.95 -2.03 0.80
N SER A 247 24.66 -1.25 0.01
CA SER A 247 24.18 -0.63 -1.22
C SER A 247 24.38 -1.62 -2.37
N ILE A 248 23.32 -1.96 -3.11
CA ILE A 248 23.36 -2.87 -4.25
C ILE A 248 22.74 -2.24 -5.50
N TYR A 249 23.53 -2.18 -6.57
CA TYR A 249 23.06 -1.84 -7.91
C TYR A 249 22.74 -3.13 -8.70
N PRO A 250 21.49 -3.36 -9.11
CA PRO A 250 21.08 -4.61 -9.76
C PRO A 250 21.29 -4.62 -11.29
N ASP A 251 21.45 -3.46 -11.94
CA ASP A 251 21.41 -3.35 -13.41
C ASP A 251 22.79 -3.41 -14.08
N ALA A 252 22.81 -3.32 -15.42
CA ALA A 252 23.98 -3.64 -16.24
C ALA A 252 25.01 -2.50 -16.43
N ASP A 253 24.64 -1.21 -16.28
CA ASP A 253 25.56 -0.10 -16.57
C ASP A 253 26.59 0.12 -15.45
N LEU A 254 27.65 -0.69 -15.47
CA LEU A 254 28.74 -0.61 -14.51
C LEU A 254 29.60 0.65 -14.68
N ALA A 255 29.61 1.26 -15.87
CA ALA A 255 30.37 2.49 -16.10
C ALA A 255 29.70 3.67 -15.39
N GLU A 256 28.38 3.73 -15.42
CA GLU A 256 27.58 4.68 -14.66
C GLU A 256 27.68 4.44 -13.16
N TRP A 257 27.54 3.20 -12.70
CA TRP A 257 27.75 2.85 -11.29
C TRP A 257 29.13 3.29 -10.76
N ARG A 258 30.20 3.06 -11.53
CA ARG A 258 31.55 3.52 -11.15
C ARG A 258 31.68 5.04 -11.11
N ARG A 259 30.99 5.77 -11.99
CA ARG A 259 30.98 7.25 -12.00
C ARG A 259 30.34 7.83 -10.74
N HIS A 260 29.29 7.19 -10.24
CA HIS A 260 28.52 7.63 -9.07
C HIS A 260 28.96 6.97 -7.75
N LEU A 261 29.99 6.13 -7.76
CA LEU A 261 30.43 5.41 -6.55
C LEU A 261 30.87 6.37 -5.43
N SER A 262 31.39 7.55 -5.78
CA SER A 262 31.77 8.60 -4.83
C SER A 262 30.59 9.25 -4.10
N ASP A 263 29.37 9.07 -4.60
CA ASP A 263 28.17 9.62 -3.97
C ASP A 263 27.82 8.83 -2.68
N PHE A 264 28.26 7.57 -2.60
CA PHE A 264 28.03 6.70 -1.46
C PHE A 264 29.14 6.83 -0.41
N PRO A 265 28.81 6.83 0.90
CA PRO A 265 29.81 6.74 1.97
C PRO A 265 30.71 5.50 1.84
N VAL A 266 32.00 5.68 2.07
CA VAL A 266 33.01 4.61 1.94
C VAL A 266 32.91 3.55 3.04
N GLU A 267 32.22 3.87 4.13
CA GLU A 267 31.96 2.98 5.26
C GLU A 267 30.86 1.94 4.94
N TRP A 268 30.09 2.17 3.87
CA TRP A 268 29.06 1.24 3.41
C TRP A 268 29.68 0.13 2.55
N ILE A 269 28.98 -1.00 2.46
CA ILE A 269 29.31 -2.04 1.50
C ILE A 269 28.64 -1.63 0.19
N ASN A 270 29.39 -1.01 -0.73
CA ASN A 270 28.89 -0.55 -2.02
C ASN A 270 29.21 -1.58 -3.10
N GLY A 271 28.19 -2.32 -3.56
CA GLY A 271 28.35 -3.40 -4.52
C GLY A 271 27.38 -3.31 -5.69
N TYR A 272 27.63 -4.16 -6.69
CA TYR A 272 26.75 -4.38 -7.84
C TYR A 272 26.51 -5.88 -8.06
N ASP A 273 25.38 -6.23 -8.68
CA ASP A 273 25.07 -7.60 -9.08
C ASP A 273 25.67 -7.91 -10.45
N LYS A 274 26.89 -8.43 -10.46
CA LYS A 274 27.65 -8.73 -11.69
C LYS A 274 26.90 -9.61 -12.70
N LYS A 275 25.99 -10.47 -12.25
CA LYS A 275 25.25 -11.41 -13.10
C LYS A 275 23.79 -10.98 -13.32
N GLN A 276 23.38 -9.83 -12.77
CA GLN A 276 21.98 -9.39 -12.75
C GLN A 276 21.03 -10.49 -12.22
N THR A 277 21.50 -11.28 -11.25
CA THR A 277 20.77 -12.40 -10.67
C THR A 277 19.49 -11.95 -9.98
N ILE A 278 19.52 -10.78 -9.32
CA ILE A 278 18.37 -10.18 -8.64
C ILE A 278 17.24 -9.94 -9.64
N GLU A 279 17.54 -9.31 -10.77
CA GLU A 279 16.58 -9.01 -11.84
C GLU A 279 16.13 -10.28 -12.57
N GLN A 280 17.08 -11.06 -13.09
CA GLN A 280 16.81 -12.26 -13.92
C GLN A 280 15.98 -13.32 -13.19
N ASN A 281 16.18 -13.48 -11.88
CA ASN A 281 15.45 -14.46 -11.06
C ASN A 281 14.31 -13.83 -10.23
N ASN A 282 14.04 -12.54 -10.43
CA ASN A 282 13.05 -11.77 -9.66
C ASN A 282 13.23 -11.97 -8.15
N LEU A 283 14.47 -11.91 -7.64
CA LEU A 283 14.75 -12.18 -6.22
C LEU A 283 14.19 -11.08 -5.31
N TYR A 284 14.17 -9.84 -5.79
CA TYR A 284 13.58 -8.69 -5.10
C TYR A 284 12.61 -8.00 -6.04
N ASP A 285 11.59 -7.35 -5.48
CA ASP A 285 10.66 -6.54 -6.26
C ASP A 285 11.33 -5.21 -6.63
N LEU A 286 11.65 -5.05 -7.92
CA LEU A 286 12.33 -3.89 -8.47
C LEU A 286 11.36 -2.87 -9.10
N LYS A 287 10.05 -2.95 -8.79
CA LYS A 287 9.05 -1.97 -9.30
C LYS A 287 9.38 -0.52 -8.96
N ALA A 288 10.16 -0.30 -7.90
CA ALA A 288 10.62 1.01 -7.43
C ALA A 288 12.09 0.94 -7.06
N ILE A 289 12.86 1.92 -7.51
CA ILE A 289 14.22 2.16 -7.03
C ILE A 289 14.32 3.68 -6.76
N PRO A 290 14.78 4.13 -5.58
CA PRO A 290 15.36 3.36 -4.47
C PRO A 290 14.36 2.50 -3.69
N THR A 291 14.83 1.40 -3.10
CA THR A 291 14.07 0.60 -2.13
C THR A 291 14.95 0.21 -0.94
N LEU A 292 14.43 0.32 0.28
CA LEU A 292 15.12 -0.05 1.51
C LEU A 292 14.48 -1.26 2.19
N TYR A 293 15.33 -2.14 2.73
CA TYR A 293 14.96 -3.22 3.62
C TYR A 293 15.79 -3.15 4.90
N LEU A 294 15.14 -3.44 6.04
CA LEU A 294 15.84 -3.65 7.30
C LEU A 294 15.78 -5.15 7.65
N LEU A 295 16.94 -5.75 7.85
CA LEU A 295 17.09 -7.17 8.15
C LEU A 295 17.71 -7.37 9.52
N ASP A 296 17.31 -8.43 10.22
CA ASP A 296 17.92 -8.84 11.49
C ASP A 296 19.26 -9.61 11.29
N LYS A 297 19.82 -10.10 12.41
CA LYS A 297 21.06 -10.87 12.46
C LYS A 297 21.03 -12.15 11.60
N ASP A 298 19.86 -12.77 11.47
CA ASP A 298 19.61 -14.00 10.71
C ASP A 298 19.12 -13.71 9.29
N LYS A 299 19.08 -12.42 8.90
CA LYS A 299 18.56 -11.89 7.62
C LYS A 299 17.06 -12.07 7.46
N THR A 300 16.32 -12.21 8.56
CA THR A 300 14.86 -12.08 8.57
C THR A 300 14.48 -10.64 8.25
N VAL A 301 13.52 -10.44 7.36
CA VAL A 301 13.04 -9.13 6.97
C VAL A 301 12.20 -8.53 8.10
N LEU A 302 12.67 -7.42 8.65
CA LEU A 302 11.96 -6.63 9.68
C LEU A 302 11.10 -5.56 9.04
N LEU A 303 11.64 -4.87 8.03
CA LEU A 303 10.97 -3.86 7.24
C LEU A 303 11.27 -4.09 5.76
N LYS A 304 10.27 -3.88 4.89
CA LYS A 304 10.33 -4.07 3.45
C LYS A 304 9.73 -2.86 2.75
N ASP A 305 10.42 -2.34 1.74
CA ASP A 305 9.94 -1.24 0.90
C ASP A 305 9.51 -0.01 1.72
N VAL A 306 10.40 0.37 2.64
CA VAL A 306 10.18 1.45 3.61
C VAL A 306 11.06 2.67 3.34
N THR A 307 10.64 3.81 3.88
CA THR A 307 11.41 5.05 3.88
C THR A 307 12.49 5.04 4.97
N THR A 308 13.48 5.94 4.83
CA THR A 308 14.49 6.18 5.87
C THR A 308 13.87 6.55 7.22
N LYS A 309 12.76 7.30 7.21
CA LYS A 309 12.05 7.72 8.42
C LYS A 309 11.47 6.54 9.18
N GLU A 310 10.84 5.58 8.49
CA GLU A 310 10.28 4.38 9.12
C GLU A 310 11.37 3.51 9.74
N ILE A 311 12.54 3.43 9.11
CA ILE A 311 13.71 2.74 9.70
C ILE A 311 14.16 3.46 10.98
N GLU A 312 14.27 4.78 10.95
CA GLU A 312 14.64 5.57 12.12
C GLU A 312 13.65 5.38 13.28
N GLU A 313 12.35 5.46 13.01
CA GLU A 313 11.30 5.23 14.00
C GLU A 313 11.36 3.81 14.56
N TYR A 314 11.64 2.80 13.73
CA TYR A 314 11.82 1.43 14.19
C TYR A 314 13.01 1.31 15.15
N LEU A 315 14.17 1.87 14.79
CA LEU A 315 15.38 1.84 15.60
C LEU A 315 15.19 2.54 16.96
N GLN A 316 14.44 3.64 17.00
CA GLN A 316 14.14 4.37 18.25
C GLN A 316 13.23 3.57 19.20
N ASN A 317 12.39 2.68 18.69
CA ASN A 317 11.47 1.88 19.52
C ASN A 317 12.11 0.63 20.13
N ILE A 318 13.30 0.24 19.65
CA ILE A 318 14.03 -0.94 20.12
C ILE A 318 15.29 -0.59 20.93
N GLN A 319 15.61 0.69 21.07
CA GLN A 319 16.61 1.21 22.01
C GLN A 319 16.00 1.31 23.41
#